data_AF-A0A6I6W9I8-F1
#
_entry.id   AF-A0A6I6W9I8-F1
#
_cell.length_a   1.000
_cell.length_b   1.000
_cell.length_c   1.000
_cell.angle_alpha   90.00
_cell.angle_beta   90.00
_cell.angle_gamma   90.00
#
_symmetry.space_group_name_H-M   'P 1'
#
loop_
_entity.id
_entity.type
_entity.pdbx_description
1 polymer ?
#
loop_
_entity_poly.entity_id
_entity_poly.type
_entity_poly.pdbx_seq_one_letter_code
_entity_poly.pdbx_strand_id
1 'polypeptide(L)'
;MNRLLLAAYPEPYRSRHGDELLACLAEAYPGRSWPPPREIAALVRAGVQARARAVVDDTSRPWWLDGIQLTALVLAALALMPYLQDVWHWALHIDPGREAIAFRFSGWFPWAEGANTRTRLLPYGLLPLICLTALLRGRPWIALPAAAAMVWAGATYTSTTLFGDEGMAGLGYYGLGAPLTARDPALSGTLCAACAVLAVRGRGRLRRHSYRWLLPVVLALFVAGALHTTAISPVFQRGLFVVEVAALLAAWVATAATGDHRWLLPVAAFAAIRTRAIVARPEGFIQSLPDLVVLLLLIAPLPALAIAARHRRSRTLLE
;
A
#
# COMPACT_ATOMS: atom_id res chain seq x y z
N MET A 1 32.86 -3.25 -1.58
CA MET A 1 31.79 -2.57 -2.34
C MET A 1 30.96 -3.52 -3.21
N ASN A 2 31.56 -4.39 -4.04
CA ASN A 2 30.82 -5.35 -4.90
C ASN A 2 29.87 -6.29 -4.13
N ARG A 3 30.15 -6.58 -2.86
CA ARG A 3 29.22 -7.32 -1.97
C ARG A 3 27.87 -6.60 -1.75
N LEU A 4 27.79 -5.28 -1.90
CA LEU A 4 26.52 -4.54 -1.84
C LEU A 4 25.64 -4.82 -3.06
N LEU A 5 26.24 -5.02 -4.25
CA LEU A 5 25.50 -5.40 -5.46
C LEU A 5 24.85 -6.78 -5.30
N LEU A 6 25.54 -7.70 -4.63
CA LEU A 6 24.98 -9.00 -4.29
C LEU A 6 23.78 -8.90 -3.35
N ALA A 7 23.57 -7.80 -2.59
CA ALA A 7 22.41 -7.67 -1.72
C ALA A 7 21.06 -7.78 -2.47
N ALA A 8 21.05 -7.50 -3.77
CA ALA A 8 19.90 -7.72 -4.64
C ALA A 8 19.50 -9.20 -4.77
N TYR A 9 20.42 -10.15 -4.58
CA TYR A 9 20.15 -11.59 -4.69
C TYR A 9 19.62 -12.21 -3.38
N PRO A 10 18.85 -13.31 -3.44
CA PRO A 10 18.42 -14.05 -2.25
C PRO A 10 19.61 -14.61 -1.46
N GLU A 11 19.49 -14.72 -0.14
CA GLU A 11 20.58 -15.17 0.72
C GLU A 11 21.14 -16.57 0.36
N PRO A 12 20.31 -17.61 0.09
CA PRO A 12 20.80 -18.90 -0.37
C PRO A 12 21.55 -18.86 -1.71
N TYR A 13 21.15 -17.92 -2.59
CA TYR A 13 21.82 -17.74 -3.89
C TYR A 13 23.18 -17.07 -3.70
N ARG A 14 23.25 -16.04 -2.85
CA ARG A 14 24.50 -15.34 -2.54
C ARG A 14 25.51 -16.26 -1.85
N SER A 15 25.06 -17.14 -0.96
CA SER A 15 25.96 -18.07 -0.27
C SER A 15 26.52 -19.14 -1.21
N ARG A 16 25.78 -19.52 -2.26
CA ARG A 16 26.19 -20.57 -3.20
C ARG A 16 26.97 -20.05 -4.41
N HIS A 17 26.58 -18.90 -4.97
CA HIS A 17 27.12 -18.36 -6.23
C HIS A 17 27.72 -16.95 -6.09
N GLY A 18 27.72 -16.37 -4.89
CA GLY A 18 28.19 -15.01 -4.67
C GLY A 18 29.67 -14.84 -4.98
N ASP A 19 30.50 -15.80 -4.57
CA ASP A 19 31.95 -15.74 -4.81
C ASP A 19 32.29 -15.96 -6.29
N GLU A 20 31.59 -16.86 -6.97
CA GLU A 20 31.70 -17.04 -8.44
C GLU A 20 31.34 -15.74 -9.19
N LEU A 21 30.21 -15.11 -8.84
CA LEU A 21 29.81 -13.83 -9.46
C LEU A 21 30.82 -12.71 -9.22
N LEU A 22 31.42 -12.65 -8.02
CA LEU A 22 32.46 -11.66 -7.72
C LEU A 22 33.77 -11.96 -8.45
N ALA A 23 34.14 -13.23 -8.60
CA ALA A 23 35.30 -13.66 -9.36
C ALA A 23 35.14 -13.29 -10.85
N CYS A 24 34.01 -13.61 -11.47
CA CYS A 24 33.73 -13.22 -12.86
C CYS A 24 33.76 -11.70 -13.08
N LEU A 25 33.28 -10.91 -12.11
CA LEU A 25 33.35 -9.44 -12.21
C LEU A 25 34.78 -8.92 -12.07
N ALA A 26 35.60 -9.54 -11.23
CA ALA A 26 37.01 -9.19 -11.07
C ALA A 26 37.83 -9.55 -12.32
N GLU A 27 37.53 -10.69 -12.95
CA GLU A 27 38.15 -11.12 -14.21
C GLU A 27 37.73 -10.24 -15.38
N ALA A 28 36.45 -9.89 -15.50
CA ALA A 28 35.95 -9.08 -16.61
C ALA A 28 36.41 -7.62 -16.57
N TYR A 29 36.71 -7.09 -15.38
CA TYR A 29 37.11 -5.68 -15.19
C TYR A 29 38.33 -5.55 -14.27
N PRO A 30 39.52 -5.99 -14.71
CA PRO A 30 40.72 -5.95 -13.87
C PRO A 30 41.06 -4.50 -13.49
N GLY A 31 41.39 -4.29 -12.22
CA GLY A 31 41.80 -2.97 -11.68
C GLY A 31 40.67 -1.98 -11.43
N ARG A 32 39.41 -2.31 -11.71
CA ARG A 32 38.25 -1.46 -11.36
C ARG A 32 37.59 -1.91 -10.06
N SER A 33 37.33 -0.94 -9.19
CA SER A 33 36.56 -1.15 -7.96
C SER A 33 35.05 -1.26 -8.20
N TRP A 34 34.57 -0.81 -9.37
CA TRP A 34 33.16 -0.85 -9.77
C TRP A 34 32.99 -1.32 -11.21
N PRO A 35 32.04 -2.24 -11.46
CA PRO A 35 31.64 -2.58 -12.83
C PRO A 35 30.94 -1.37 -13.49
N PRO A 36 30.89 -1.33 -14.83
CA PRO A 36 30.19 -0.29 -15.55
C PRO A 36 28.70 -0.22 -15.16
N PRO A 37 28.05 0.96 -15.29
CA PRO A 37 26.66 1.15 -14.85
C PRO A 37 25.65 0.18 -15.47
N ARG A 38 25.90 -0.24 -16.72
CA ARG A 38 25.05 -1.22 -17.42
C ARG A 38 25.06 -2.58 -16.73
N GLU A 39 26.23 -3.03 -16.29
CA GLU A 39 26.44 -4.31 -15.60
C GLU A 39 25.90 -4.24 -14.17
N ILE A 40 26.03 -3.09 -13.49
CA ILE A 40 25.35 -2.84 -12.22
C ILE A 40 23.83 -3.02 -12.40
N ALA A 41 23.24 -2.37 -13.41
CA ALA A 41 21.82 -2.47 -13.68
C ALA A 41 21.39 -3.90 -14.05
N ALA A 42 22.20 -4.61 -14.85
CA ALA A 42 21.97 -5.99 -15.21
C ALA A 42 22.01 -6.94 -14.00
N LEU A 43 23.00 -6.78 -13.11
CA LEU A 43 23.14 -7.56 -11.87
C LEU A 43 21.99 -7.30 -10.90
N VAL A 44 21.60 -6.04 -10.72
CA VAL A 44 20.47 -5.67 -9.87
C VAL A 44 19.18 -6.27 -10.43
N ARG A 45 18.94 -6.16 -11.74
CA ARG A 45 17.77 -6.75 -12.41
C ARG A 45 17.75 -8.28 -12.26
N ALA A 46 18.87 -8.95 -12.46
CA ALA A 46 18.99 -10.40 -12.29
C ALA A 46 18.77 -10.82 -10.84
N GLY A 47 19.31 -10.08 -9.86
CA GLY A 47 19.08 -10.32 -8.43
C GLY A 47 17.61 -10.16 -8.04
N VAL A 48 16.95 -9.11 -8.53
CA VAL A 48 15.51 -8.89 -8.34
C VAL A 48 14.69 -10.02 -8.96
N GLN A 49 15.04 -10.47 -10.17
CA GLN A 49 14.39 -11.62 -10.81
C GLN A 49 14.60 -12.92 -10.04
N ALA A 50 15.80 -13.19 -9.54
CA ALA A 50 16.11 -14.36 -8.73
C ALA A 50 15.33 -14.36 -7.41
N ARG A 51 15.19 -13.19 -6.76
CA ARG A 51 14.30 -13.04 -5.60
C ARG A 51 12.84 -13.27 -5.94
N ALA A 52 12.36 -12.71 -7.05
CA ALA A 52 10.98 -12.91 -7.48
C ALA A 52 10.68 -14.40 -7.71
N ARG A 53 11.56 -15.13 -8.41
CA ARG A 53 11.44 -16.58 -8.60
C ARG A 53 11.46 -17.33 -7.28
N ALA A 54 12.42 -17.06 -6.39
CA ALA A 54 12.48 -17.69 -5.08
C ALA A 54 11.22 -17.47 -4.22
N VAL A 55 10.46 -16.39 -4.45
CA VAL A 55 9.17 -16.17 -3.79
C VAL A 55 8.03 -16.93 -4.46
N VAL A 56 8.05 -17.03 -5.79
CA VAL A 56 7.04 -17.78 -6.57
C VAL A 56 7.18 -19.29 -6.35
N ASP A 57 8.40 -19.79 -6.34
CA ASP A 57 8.74 -21.22 -6.21
C ASP A 57 8.60 -21.74 -4.76
N ASP A 58 8.35 -20.83 -3.80
CA ASP A 58 8.05 -21.17 -2.41
C ASP A 58 6.65 -21.79 -2.31
N THR A 59 6.59 -23.12 -2.48
CA THR A 59 5.37 -23.94 -2.43
C THR A 59 4.97 -24.33 -1.00
N SER A 60 5.74 -23.92 0.01
CA SER A 60 5.46 -24.24 1.42
C SER A 60 4.13 -23.68 1.91
N ARG A 61 3.55 -22.73 1.15
CA ARG A 61 2.32 -22.01 1.50
C ARG A 61 1.38 -21.91 0.30
N PRO A 62 0.06 -21.97 0.54
CA PRO A 62 -0.89 -21.72 -0.52
C PRO A 62 -0.79 -20.25 -0.97
N TRP A 63 -0.62 -20.05 -2.28
CA TRP A 63 -0.48 -18.73 -2.91
C TRP A 63 -1.59 -17.74 -2.51
N TRP A 64 -2.84 -18.22 -2.37
CA TRP A 64 -3.98 -17.37 -2.03
C TRP A 64 -3.83 -16.76 -0.63
N LEU A 65 -3.19 -17.44 0.31
CA LEU A 65 -2.98 -16.94 1.67
C LEU A 65 -1.98 -15.79 1.69
N ASP A 66 -0.90 -15.90 0.92
CA ASP A 66 0.06 -14.81 0.73
C ASP A 66 -0.59 -13.62 -0.01
N GLY A 67 -1.46 -13.88 -0.99
CA GLY A 67 -2.21 -12.83 -1.67
C GLY A 67 -3.21 -12.11 -0.76
N ILE A 68 -3.90 -12.82 0.15
CA ILE A 68 -4.76 -12.19 1.18
C ILE A 68 -3.91 -11.37 2.17
N GLN A 69 -2.73 -11.86 2.56
CA GLN A 69 -1.83 -11.10 3.43
C GLN A 69 -1.37 -9.80 2.75
N LEU A 70 -0.98 -9.85 1.48
CA LEU A 70 -0.64 -8.66 0.69
C LEU A 70 -1.83 -7.71 0.57
N THR A 71 -3.03 -8.25 0.35
CA THR A 71 -4.27 -7.47 0.32
C THR A 71 -4.46 -6.73 1.63
N ALA A 72 -4.42 -7.42 2.77
CA ALA A 72 -4.57 -6.81 4.08
C ALA A 72 -3.51 -5.72 4.35
N LEU A 73 -2.26 -5.92 3.91
CA LEU A 73 -1.21 -4.90 4.02
C LEU A 73 -1.52 -3.65 3.20
N VAL A 74 -1.96 -3.80 1.95
CA VAL A 74 -2.36 -2.68 1.08
C VAL A 74 -3.55 -1.93 1.69
N LEU A 75 -4.57 -2.65 2.15
CA LEU A 75 -5.75 -2.05 2.78
C LEU A 75 -5.42 -1.32 4.08
N ALA A 76 -4.55 -1.88 4.92
CA ALA A 76 -4.09 -1.23 6.14
C ALA A 76 -3.26 0.03 5.84
N ALA A 77 -2.40 0.00 4.80
CA ALA A 77 -1.66 1.17 4.36
C ALA A 77 -2.58 2.28 3.82
N LEU A 78 -3.61 1.92 3.04
CA LEU A 78 -4.63 2.85 2.58
C LEU A 78 -5.42 3.47 3.73
N ALA A 79 -5.80 2.67 4.71
CA ALA A 79 -6.49 3.15 5.92
C ALA A 79 -5.64 4.12 6.74
N LEU A 80 -4.32 3.94 6.73
CA LEU A 80 -3.38 4.74 7.51
C LEU A 80 -3.11 6.11 6.87
N MET A 81 -3.20 6.22 5.54
CA MET A 81 -2.81 7.44 4.80
C MET A 81 -3.43 8.74 5.33
N PRO A 82 -4.76 8.84 5.57
CA PRO A 82 -5.35 10.09 6.00
C PRO A 82 -4.79 10.59 7.35
N TYR A 83 -4.49 9.68 8.27
CA TYR A 83 -3.94 9.99 9.59
C TYR A 83 -2.49 10.46 9.54
N LEU A 84 -1.71 9.91 8.61
CA LEU A 84 -0.32 10.32 8.41
C LEU A 84 -0.25 11.76 7.92
N GLN A 85 -1.22 12.18 7.11
CA GLN A 85 -1.34 13.56 6.69
C GLN A 85 -1.71 14.50 7.86
N ASP A 86 -2.62 14.08 8.74
CA ASP A 86 -2.95 14.85 9.95
C ASP A 86 -1.72 15.03 10.87
N VAL A 87 -0.87 14.00 11.02
CA VAL A 87 0.41 14.11 11.76
C VAL A 87 1.33 15.16 11.14
N TRP A 88 1.33 15.28 9.82
CA TRP A 88 2.16 16.24 9.12
C TRP A 88 1.64 17.68 9.27
N HIS A 89 0.33 17.87 9.19
CA HIS A 89 -0.31 19.15 9.52
C HIS A 89 0.01 19.60 10.93
N TRP A 90 0.03 18.65 11.86
CA TRP A 90 0.48 18.87 13.23
C TRP A 90 1.92 19.37 13.29
N ALA A 91 2.85 18.64 12.65
CA ALA A 91 4.26 18.97 12.68
C ALA A 91 4.58 20.35 12.06
N LEU A 92 3.88 20.70 10.97
CA LEU A 92 4.11 21.94 10.24
C LEU A 92 3.32 23.14 10.77
N HIS A 93 2.55 23.00 11.85
CA HIS A 93 1.70 24.07 12.38
C HIS A 93 0.69 24.62 11.35
N ILE A 94 0.12 23.73 10.52
CA ILE A 94 -0.84 24.09 9.47
C ILE A 94 -2.24 23.71 9.92
N ASP A 95 -3.16 24.68 10.05
CA ASP A 95 -4.59 24.39 10.24
C ASP A 95 -5.25 24.12 8.88
N PRO A 96 -5.66 22.87 8.59
CA PRO A 96 -6.30 22.55 7.32
C PRO A 96 -7.78 23.00 7.27
N GLY A 97 -8.29 23.68 8.32
CA GLY A 97 -9.66 24.17 8.37
C GLY A 97 -10.68 23.05 8.17
N ARG A 98 -11.71 23.28 7.35
CA ARG A 98 -12.78 22.29 7.08
C ARG A 98 -12.35 21.13 6.17
N GLU A 99 -11.16 21.18 5.60
CA GLU A 99 -10.78 20.24 4.54
C GLU A 99 -10.21 18.91 5.06
N ALA A 100 -9.81 18.85 6.33
CA ALA A 100 -9.22 17.66 6.95
C ALA A 100 -10.16 16.92 7.91
N ILE A 101 -9.75 15.71 8.31
CA ILE A 101 -10.51 14.83 9.20
C ILE A 101 -10.57 15.47 10.60
N ALA A 102 -11.74 15.97 11.00
CA ALA A 102 -11.93 16.62 12.30
C ALA A 102 -12.37 15.62 13.38
N PHE A 103 -11.61 15.59 14.50
CA PHE A 103 -11.67 14.96 15.87
C PHE A 103 -12.09 15.78 17.13
N ARG A 104 -13.36 16.06 17.45
CA ARG A 104 -13.85 16.86 18.61
C ARG A 104 -13.93 16.00 19.89
N PHE A 105 -12.77 15.51 20.32
CA PHE A 105 -12.53 15.18 21.72
C PHE A 105 -11.09 15.63 22.04
N SER A 106 -10.79 16.01 23.29
CA SER A 106 -9.54 16.64 23.79
C SER A 106 -8.29 16.45 22.90
N GLY A 107 -7.81 17.52 22.26
CA GLY A 107 -7.00 17.40 21.04
C GLY A 107 -5.48 17.42 21.16
N TRP A 108 -4.86 17.14 20.02
CA TRP A 108 -3.41 17.05 19.79
C TRP A 108 -2.80 18.36 19.24
N PHE A 109 -3.62 19.31 18.81
CA PHE A 109 -3.23 20.59 18.20
C PHE A 109 -3.46 21.76 19.19
N PRO A 110 -2.66 21.91 20.26
CA PRO A 110 -2.87 22.96 21.25
C PRO A 110 -2.66 24.37 20.66
N TRP A 111 -1.95 24.48 19.53
CA TRP A 111 -1.65 25.74 18.85
C TRP A 111 -2.72 26.22 17.86
N ALA A 112 -3.73 25.40 17.55
CA ALA A 112 -4.83 25.81 16.68
C ALA A 112 -5.90 26.52 17.53
N GLU A 113 -5.73 27.84 17.72
CA GLU A 113 -6.65 28.69 18.48
C GLU A 113 -7.49 29.60 17.56
N GLY A 114 -8.79 29.74 17.86
CA GLY A 114 -9.72 30.63 17.12
C GLY A 114 -11.16 30.13 17.12
N ALA A 115 -12.14 31.03 16.91
CA ALA A 115 -13.58 30.72 16.99
C ALA A 115 -14.07 29.63 16.02
N ASN A 116 -13.28 29.29 14.99
CA ASN A 116 -13.55 28.24 14.00
C ASN A 116 -12.60 27.04 14.10
N THR A 117 -11.65 27.04 15.04
CA THR A 117 -10.70 25.94 15.22
C THR A 117 -11.36 24.81 16.00
N ARG A 118 -11.29 23.59 15.47
CA ARG A 118 -11.79 22.39 16.14
C ARG A 118 -10.59 21.54 16.54
N THR A 119 -10.55 21.12 17.80
CA THR A 119 -9.59 20.14 18.31
C THR A 119 -9.69 18.85 17.47
N ARG A 120 -8.54 18.18 17.28
CA ARG A 120 -8.41 16.97 16.43
C ARG A 120 -7.57 15.92 17.14
N LEU A 121 -7.87 14.65 16.89
CA LEU A 121 -7.35 13.52 17.64
C LEU A 121 -6.79 12.44 16.71
N LEU A 122 -5.60 11.92 17.07
CA LEU A 122 -4.92 10.78 16.45
C LEU A 122 -5.32 9.34 16.89
N PRO A 123 -6.20 9.04 17.89
CA PRO A 123 -6.39 7.68 18.41
C PRO A 123 -6.88 6.69 17.36
N TYR A 124 -7.77 7.10 16.45
CA TYR A 124 -8.22 6.22 15.39
C TYR A 124 -7.08 5.86 14.43
N GLY A 125 -6.16 6.80 14.14
CA GLY A 125 -5.00 6.56 13.28
C GLY A 125 -4.00 5.52 13.80
N LEU A 126 -4.06 5.22 15.10
CA LEU A 126 -3.31 4.11 15.68
C LEU A 126 -3.85 2.74 15.24
N LEU A 127 -5.16 2.60 14.99
CA LEU A 127 -5.77 1.33 14.58
C LEU A 127 -5.23 0.79 13.25
N PRO A 128 -5.15 1.57 12.14
CA PRO A 128 -4.56 1.09 10.91
C PRO A 128 -3.05 0.90 11.01
N LEU A 129 -2.34 1.67 11.87
CA LEU A 129 -0.92 1.45 12.15
C LEU A 129 -0.69 0.12 12.89
N ILE A 130 -1.52 -0.19 13.89
CA ILE A 130 -1.53 -1.48 14.61
C ILE A 130 -1.80 -2.60 13.62
N CYS A 131 -2.80 -2.46 12.74
CA CYS A 131 -3.07 -3.45 11.68
C CYS A 131 -1.85 -3.67 10.79
N LEU A 132 -1.27 -2.60 10.24
CA LEU A 132 -0.13 -2.68 9.32
C LEU A 132 1.08 -3.35 9.99
N THR A 133 1.45 -2.91 11.19
CA THR A 133 2.59 -3.46 11.94
C THR A 133 2.37 -4.92 12.35
N ALA A 134 1.16 -5.26 12.81
CA ALA A 134 0.80 -6.63 13.16
C ALA A 134 0.82 -7.56 11.93
N LEU A 135 0.29 -7.12 10.79
CA LEU A 135 0.29 -7.88 9.54
C LEU A 135 1.72 -8.07 8.98
N LEU A 136 2.58 -7.05 9.06
CA LEU A 136 4.00 -7.17 8.70
C LEU A 136 4.70 -8.23 9.57
N ARG A 137 4.30 -8.38 10.83
CA ARG A 137 4.84 -9.39 11.75
C ARG A 137 4.14 -10.74 11.66
N GLY A 138 3.17 -10.91 10.76
CA GLY A 138 2.40 -12.15 10.62
C GLY A 138 1.55 -12.46 11.85
N ARG A 139 1.07 -11.41 12.55
CA ARG A 139 0.23 -11.50 13.75
C ARG A 139 -1.21 -11.01 13.46
N PRO A 140 -1.99 -11.73 12.63
CA PRO A 140 -3.32 -11.31 12.22
C PRO A 140 -4.31 -11.26 13.39
N TRP A 141 -4.05 -11.98 14.48
CA TRP A 141 -4.86 -11.96 15.69
C TRP A 141 -4.78 -10.63 16.46
N ILE A 142 -3.72 -9.84 16.25
CA ILE A 142 -3.62 -8.45 16.75
C ILE A 142 -4.29 -7.49 15.76
N ALA A 143 -4.12 -7.74 14.46
CA ALA A 143 -4.72 -6.89 13.41
C ALA A 143 -6.25 -7.00 13.37
N LEU A 144 -6.81 -8.18 13.63
CA LEU A 144 -8.26 -8.43 13.62
C LEU A 144 -9.05 -7.55 14.58
N PRO A 145 -8.76 -7.48 15.89
CA PRO A 145 -9.50 -6.61 16.81
C PRO A 145 -9.36 -5.13 16.45
N ALA A 146 -8.19 -4.70 15.94
CA ALA A 146 -8.00 -3.32 15.48
C ALA A 146 -8.86 -3.01 14.23
N ALA A 147 -8.91 -3.91 13.27
CA ALA A 147 -9.78 -3.77 12.09
C ALA A 147 -11.27 -3.85 12.45
N ALA A 148 -11.65 -4.70 13.41
CA ALA A 148 -13.01 -4.79 13.92
C ALA A 148 -13.43 -3.50 14.65
N ALA A 149 -12.52 -2.89 15.43
CA ALA A 149 -12.75 -1.60 16.05
C ALA A 149 -12.98 -0.49 15.01
N MET A 150 -12.24 -0.50 13.89
CA MET A 150 -12.47 0.41 12.76
C MET A 150 -13.85 0.21 12.10
N VAL A 151 -14.29 -1.05 11.94
CA VAL A 151 -15.64 -1.36 11.42
C VAL A 151 -16.71 -0.87 12.40
N TRP A 152 -16.56 -1.17 13.68
CA TRP A 152 -17.48 -0.76 14.73
C TRP A 152 -17.59 0.76 14.80
N ALA A 153 -16.47 1.46 14.81
CA ALA A 153 -16.43 2.92 14.79
C ALA A 153 -17.14 3.52 13.56
N GLY A 154 -16.97 2.90 12.38
CA GLY A 154 -17.70 3.31 11.18
C GLY A 154 -19.21 3.01 11.24
N ALA A 155 -19.61 1.93 11.92
CA ALA A 155 -21.01 1.50 12.02
C ALA A 155 -21.80 2.23 13.11
N THR A 156 -21.21 2.51 14.27
CA THR A 156 -21.87 3.14 15.42
C THR A 156 -21.77 4.67 15.43
N TYR A 157 -21.33 5.25 14.31
CA TYR A 157 -20.98 6.67 14.16
C TYR A 157 -22.09 7.67 14.55
N THR A 158 -23.37 7.29 14.49
CA THR A 158 -24.51 8.15 14.89
C THR A 158 -24.90 8.03 16.35
N SER A 159 -24.38 6.99 17.03
CA SER A 159 -24.94 6.49 18.28
C SER A 159 -23.95 6.48 19.44
N THR A 160 -22.63 6.58 19.17
CA THR A 160 -21.59 6.45 20.19
C THR A 160 -20.47 7.44 19.99
N THR A 161 -20.07 8.12 21.07
CA THR A 161 -18.93 9.06 21.13
C THR A 161 -17.61 8.37 21.49
N LEU A 162 -17.54 7.03 21.53
CA LEU A 162 -16.36 6.30 22.02
C LEU A 162 -15.10 6.55 21.18
N PHE A 163 -15.29 6.84 19.88
CA PHE A 163 -14.25 7.35 18.98
C PHE A 163 -14.51 8.82 18.54
N GLY A 164 -15.43 9.51 19.22
CA GLY A 164 -15.97 10.83 18.84
C GLY A 164 -17.02 10.76 17.73
N ASP A 165 -17.72 11.86 17.49
CA ASP A 165 -18.73 12.00 16.41
C ASP A 165 -18.05 12.47 15.10
N GLU A 166 -16.84 11.98 14.85
CA GLU A 166 -15.83 12.72 14.10
C GLU A 166 -14.96 11.88 13.16
N GLY A 167 -14.43 12.57 12.14
CA GLY A 167 -14.09 12.04 10.83
C GLY A 167 -15.15 12.32 9.75
N MET A 168 -16.10 13.19 10.08
CA MET A 168 -17.37 13.39 9.35
C MET A 168 -17.38 14.51 8.30
N ALA A 169 -16.45 15.48 8.34
CA ALA A 169 -16.52 16.69 7.49
C ALA A 169 -15.29 16.95 6.62
N GLY A 170 -14.23 16.15 6.75
CA GLY A 170 -13.01 16.29 5.97
C GLY A 170 -12.99 15.40 4.74
N LEU A 171 -12.52 15.93 3.62
CA LEU A 171 -12.11 15.08 2.51
C LEU A 171 -10.85 14.35 3.01
N GLY A 172 -10.94 13.07 3.33
CA GLY A 172 -9.73 12.26 3.48
C GLY A 172 -8.94 12.39 2.16
N TYR A 173 -7.88 13.19 2.15
CA TYR A 173 -7.21 13.67 0.94
C TYR A 173 -6.58 12.57 0.07
N TYR A 174 -6.69 11.32 0.50
CA TYR A 174 -6.26 10.16 -0.27
C TYR A 174 -7.44 9.57 -1.05
N GLY A 175 -7.41 9.83 -2.35
CA GLY A 175 -8.39 9.39 -3.33
C GLY A 175 -8.72 10.50 -4.32
N LEU A 176 -8.68 10.18 -5.61
CA LEU A 176 -9.05 11.02 -6.77
C LEU A 176 -10.39 11.74 -6.63
N GLY A 177 -10.46 12.85 -5.90
CA GLY A 177 -11.71 13.60 -5.70
C GLY A 177 -12.80 12.85 -4.90
N ALA A 178 -12.69 11.54 -4.74
CA ALA A 178 -13.53 10.65 -3.96
C ALA A 178 -12.76 10.18 -2.71
N PRO A 179 -12.80 10.96 -1.62
CA PRO A 179 -12.09 10.62 -0.39
C PRO A 179 -12.64 9.32 0.20
N LEU A 180 -11.72 8.43 0.60
CA LEU A 180 -12.09 7.26 1.42
C LEU A 180 -12.40 7.76 2.84
N THR A 181 -13.68 7.99 3.12
CA THR A 181 -14.12 8.43 4.44
C THR A 181 -14.03 7.28 5.45
N ALA A 182 -13.68 7.58 6.70
CA ALA A 182 -13.69 6.59 7.78
C ALA A 182 -15.06 5.91 8.00
N ARG A 183 -16.15 6.54 7.52
CA ARG A 183 -17.51 5.98 7.53
C ARG A 183 -17.70 4.85 6.52
N ASP A 184 -16.94 4.78 5.43
CA ASP A 184 -17.19 3.74 4.42
C ASP A 184 -16.75 2.36 4.96
N PRO A 185 -17.70 1.47 5.31
CA PRO A 185 -17.35 0.18 5.90
C PRO A 185 -16.69 -0.74 4.87
N ALA A 186 -16.64 -0.38 3.58
CA ALA A 186 -16.02 -1.22 2.58
C ALA A 186 -14.52 -1.40 2.84
N LEU A 187 -13.78 -0.33 3.13
CA LEU A 187 -12.35 -0.45 3.39
C LEU A 187 -12.09 -1.20 4.71
N SER A 188 -12.70 -0.76 5.81
CA SER A 188 -12.48 -1.35 7.12
C SER A 188 -13.06 -2.77 7.21
N GLY A 189 -14.19 -3.03 6.57
CA GLY A 189 -14.84 -4.33 6.50
C GLY A 189 -14.07 -5.34 5.65
N THR A 190 -13.56 -4.94 4.48
CA THR A 190 -12.70 -5.81 3.67
C THR A 190 -11.38 -6.11 4.36
N LEU A 191 -10.77 -5.13 5.02
CA LEU A 191 -9.59 -5.34 5.86
C LEU A 191 -9.89 -6.30 7.02
N CYS A 192 -11.01 -6.11 7.71
CA CYS A 192 -11.45 -6.97 8.81
C CYS A 192 -11.68 -8.42 8.33
N ALA A 193 -12.36 -8.61 7.20
CA ALA A 193 -12.58 -9.91 6.59
C ALA A 193 -11.25 -10.59 6.20
N ALA A 194 -10.32 -9.85 5.59
CA ALA A 194 -8.99 -10.36 5.28
C ALA A 194 -8.23 -10.78 6.56
N CYS A 195 -8.22 -9.93 7.59
CA CYS A 195 -7.62 -10.23 8.89
C CYS A 195 -8.26 -11.47 9.55
N ALA A 196 -9.58 -11.65 9.45
CA ALA A 196 -10.28 -12.80 9.99
C ALA A 196 -9.87 -14.10 9.29
N VAL A 197 -9.82 -14.09 7.95
CA VAL A 197 -9.35 -15.23 7.16
C VAL A 197 -7.90 -15.58 7.55
N LEU A 198 -7.03 -14.58 7.67
CA LEU A 198 -5.63 -14.79 8.07
C LEU A 198 -5.50 -15.28 9.51
N ALA A 199 -6.35 -14.82 10.43
CA ALA A 199 -6.35 -15.27 11.83
C ALA A 199 -6.78 -16.73 11.97
N VAL A 200 -7.77 -17.16 11.18
CA VAL A 200 -8.30 -18.53 11.19
C VAL A 200 -7.37 -19.50 10.43
N ARG A 201 -6.88 -19.11 9.25
CA ARG A 201 -6.16 -20.01 8.33
C ARG A 201 -4.65 -19.84 8.32
N GLY A 202 -4.13 -18.75 8.87
CA GLY A 202 -2.73 -18.33 8.76
C GLY A 202 -1.88 -18.51 10.03
N ARG A 203 -2.39 -19.11 11.12
CA ARG A 203 -1.60 -19.31 12.36
C ARG A 203 -0.28 -20.02 12.05
N GLY A 204 0.85 -19.32 12.29
CA GLY A 204 2.21 -19.82 12.06
C GLY A 204 2.65 -19.91 10.59
N ARG A 205 1.75 -19.71 9.63
CA ARG A 205 2.02 -19.87 8.17
C ARG A 205 2.20 -18.55 7.43
N LEU A 206 2.01 -17.42 8.09
CA LEU A 206 2.11 -16.09 7.48
C LEU A 206 3.55 -15.63 7.30
N ARG A 207 3.78 -14.80 6.28
CA ARG A 207 5.11 -14.27 6.00
C ARG A 207 5.43 -13.14 6.97
N ARG A 208 6.65 -13.14 7.48
CA ARG A 208 7.16 -12.04 8.29
C ARG A 208 7.93 -11.11 7.38
N HIS A 209 7.51 -9.87 7.31
CA HIS A 209 8.16 -8.82 6.58
C HIS A 209 9.06 -8.01 7.54
N SER A 210 10.18 -7.53 7.02
CA SER A 210 11.02 -6.58 7.75
C SER A 210 10.28 -5.25 7.90
N TYR A 211 10.53 -4.51 8.98
CA TYR A 211 10.03 -3.13 9.12
C TYR A 211 10.52 -2.19 8.02
N ARG A 212 11.52 -2.57 7.23
CA ARG A 212 11.90 -1.85 6.00
C ARG A 212 10.75 -1.73 5.00
N TRP A 213 9.72 -2.57 5.08
CA TRP A 213 8.48 -2.43 4.31
C TRP A 213 7.67 -1.18 4.68
N LEU A 214 7.97 -0.52 5.79
CA LEU A 214 7.40 0.78 6.12
C LEU A 214 8.13 1.93 5.41
N LEU A 215 9.33 1.71 4.84
CA LEU A 215 10.09 2.77 4.18
C LEU A 215 9.30 3.41 3.01
N PRO A 216 8.62 2.66 2.11
CA PRO A 216 7.77 3.27 1.08
C PRO A 216 6.61 4.07 1.67
N VAL A 217 6.04 3.61 2.80
CA VAL A 217 4.96 4.32 3.50
C VAL A 217 5.46 5.64 4.08
N VAL A 218 6.64 5.63 4.71
CA VAL A 218 7.29 6.83 5.24
C VAL A 218 7.72 7.79 4.12
N LEU A 219 8.20 7.27 2.99
CA LEU A 219 8.56 8.09 1.83
C LEU A 219 7.32 8.72 1.19
N ALA A 220 6.25 7.95 0.99
CA ALA A 220 4.98 8.45 0.50
C ALA A 220 4.40 9.53 1.43
N LEU A 221 4.53 9.33 2.75
CA LEU A 221 4.16 10.31 3.78
C LEU A 221 4.97 11.60 3.65
N PHE A 222 6.30 11.50 3.54
CA PHE A 222 7.16 12.66 3.39
C PHE A 222 6.82 13.47 2.12
N VAL A 223 6.59 12.78 1.00
CA VAL A 223 6.22 13.42 -0.27
C VAL A 223 4.83 14.06 -0.20
N ALA A 224 3.82 13.34 0.30
CA ALA A 224 2.46 13.85 0.42
C ALA A 224 2.39 15.05 1.39
N GLY A 225 3.11 14.97 2.51
CA GLY A 225 3.23 16.05 3.48
C GLY A 225 3.94 17.28 2.91
N ALA A 226 5.08 17.09 2.22
CA ALA A 226 5.82 18.20 1.61
C ALA A 226 5.03 18.94 0.52
N LEU A 227 4.09 18.24 -0.14
CA LEU A 227 3.25 18.78 -1.21
C LEU A 227 1.88 19.29 -0.73
N HIS A 228 1.68 19.47 0.59
CA HIS A 228 0.37 19.71 1.18
C HIS A 228 -0.41 20.91 0.58
N THR A 229 0.25 22.02 0.26
CA THR A 229 -0.42 23.19 -0.37
C THR A 229 -0.98 22.90 -1.75
N THR A 230 -0.47 21.87 -2.43
CA THR A 230 -0.97 21.40 -3.73
C THR A 230 -1.95 20.25 -3.63
N ALA A 231 -2.15 19.65 -2.44
CA ALA A 231 -2.89 18.39 -2.28
C ALA A 231 -4.37 18.46 -2.74
N ILE A 232 -4.97 19.64 -2.70
CA ILE A 232 -6.34 19.90 -3.17
C ILE A 232 -6.37 20.34 -4.65
N SER A 233 -5.22 20.71 -5.21
CA SER A 233 -5.17 21.16 -6.60
C SER A 233 -5.56 20.01 -7.56
N PRO A 234 -6.34 20.29 -8.62
CA PRO A 234 -6.64 19.30 -9.65
C PRO A 234 -5.37 18.68 -10.27
N VAL A 235 -4.28 19.44 -10.32
CA VAL A 235 -2.97 18.96 -10.83
C VAL A 235 -2.38 17.87 -9.93
N PHE A 236 -2.41 18.05 -8.61
CA PHE A 236 -1.93 17.04 -7.67
C PHE A 236 -2.81 15.78 -7.70
N GLN A 237 -4.13 15.94 -7.77
CA GLN A 237 -5.05 14.80 -7.89
C GLN A 237 -4.80 14.01 -9.18
N ARG A 238 -4.52 14.67 -10.31
CA ARG A 238 -4.09 14.02 -11.55
C ARG A 238 -2.72 13.34 -11.38
N GLY A 239 -1.77 13.96 -10.68
CA GLY A 239 -0.48 13.35 -10.38
C GLY A 239 -0.62 12.07 -9.56
N LEU A 240 -1.47 12.07 -8.53
CA LEU A 240 -1.79 10.89 -7.75
C LEU A 240 -2.46 9.81 -8.60
N PHE A 241 -3.33 10.19 -9.55
CA PHE A 241 -3.91 9.25 -10.51
C PHE A 241 -2.87 8.53 -11.34
N VAL A 242 -1.91 9.29 -11.88
CA VAL A 242 -0.82 8.73 -12.67
C VAL A 242 0.00 7.75 -11.83
N VAL A 243 0.23 8.07 -10.56
CA VAL A 243 0.91 7.15 -9.63
C VAL A 243 0.08 5.89 -9.36
N GLU A 244 -1.24 6.00 -9.16
CA GLU A 244 -2.14 4.85 -8.99
C GLU A 244 -2.13 3.95 -10.23
N VAL A 245 -2.29 4.52 -11.43
CA VAL A 245 -2.25 3.79 -12.70
C VAL A 245 -0.87 3.17 -12.93
N ALA A 246 0.21 3.89 -12.65
CA ALA A 246 1.57 3.36 -12.75
C ALA A 246 1.79 2.18 -11.78
N ALA A 247 1.24 2.24 -10.57
CA ALA A 247 1.32 1.14 -9.61
C ALA A 247 0.53 -0.09 -10.10
N LEU A 248 -0.64 0.10 -10.70
CA LEU A 248 -1.44 -0.97 -11.31
C LEU A 248 -0.72 -1.60 -12.51
N LEU A 249 -0.12 -0.78 -13.38
CA LEU A 249 0.71 -1.25 -14.49
C LEU A 249 1.96 -1.97 -14.00
N ALA A 250 2.61 -1.49 -12.94
CA ALA A 250 3.76 -2.17 -12.34
C ALA A 250 3.36 -3.53 -11.76
N ALA A 251 2.20 -3.65 -11.11
CA ALA A 251 1.65 -4.93 -10.66
C ALA A 251 1.36 -5.86 -11.86
N TRP A 252 0.87 -5.32 -12.97
CA TRP A 252 0.67 -6.07 -14.22
C TRP A 252 1.98 -6.58 -14.81
N VAL A 253 2.97 -5.72 -14.99
CA VAL A 253 4.31 -6.08 -15.49
C VAL A 253 4.96 -7.10 -14.56
N ALA A 254 4.87 -6.91 -13.24
CA ALA A 254 5.39 -7.87 -12.27
C ALA A 254 4.72 -9.24 -12.45
N THR A 255 3.39 -9.30 -12.55
CA THR A 255 2.65 -10.54 -12.75
C THR A 255 2.94 -11.20 -14.10
N ALA A 256 3.08 -10.42 -15.18
CA ALA A 256 3.47 -10.93 -16.49
C ALA A 256 4.89 -11.48 -16.49
N ALA A 257 5.79 -10.86 -15.73
CA ALA A 257 7.18 -11.27 -15.61
C ALA A 257 7.39 -12.44 -14.64
N THR A 258 6.52 -12.63 -13.64
CA THR A 258 6.67 -13.65 -12.58
C THR A 258 5.63 -14.76 -12.63
N GLY A 259 4.53 -14.59 -13.35
CA GLY A 259 3.39 -15.53 -13.34
C GLY A 259 2.68 -15.60 -11.99
N ASP A 260 2.97 -14.66 -11.10
CA ASP A 260 2.52 -14.69 -9.72
C ASP A 260 1.07 -14.19 -9.59
N HIS A 261 0.15 -15.12 -9.35
CA HIS A 261 -1.28 -14.81 -9.22
C HIS A 261 -1.60 -14.07 -7.92
N ARG A 262 -0.66 -13.98 -6.97
CA ARG A 262 -0.86 -13.33 -5.66
C ARG A 262 -1.21 -11.84 -5.80
N TRP A 263 -0.75 -11.18 -6.86
CA TRP A 263 -1.00 -9.76 -7.13
C TRP A 263 -2.44 -9.46 -7.56
N LEU A 264 -3.18 -10.46 -8.03
CA LEU A 264 -4.59 -10.28 -8.41
C LEU A 264 -5.45 -9.83 -7.23
N LEU A 265 -5.24 -10.42 -6.05
CA LEU A 265 -6.04 -10.13 -4.85
C LEU A 265 -5.90 -8.69 -4.35
N PRO A 266 -4.69 -8.14 -4.10
CA PRO A 266 -4.55 -6.76 -3.65
C PRO A 266 -5.00 -5.76 -4.72
N VAL A 267 -4.76 -6.03 -6.01
CA VAL A 267 -5.21 -5.17 -7.11
C VAL A 267 -6.75 -5.16 -7.21
N ALA A 268 -7.39 -6.33 -7.10
CA ALA A 268 -8.85 -6.42 -7.10
C ALA A 268 -9.49 -5.71 -5.92
N ALA A 269 -8.95 -5.90 -4.72
CA ALA A 269 -9.46 -5.24 -3.52
C ALA A 269 -9.28 -3.71 -3.61
N PHE A 270 -8.11 -3.25 -4.07
CA PHE A 270 -7.85 -1.83 -4.31
C PHE A 270 -8.86 -1.26 -5.31
N ALA A 271 -8.97 -1.88 -6.50
CA ALA A 271 -9.89 -1.43 -7.55
C ALA A 271 -11.35 -1.40 -7.04
N ALA A 272 -11.81 -2.45 -6.35
CA ALA A 272 -13.18 -2.51 -5.83
C ALA A 272 -13.49 -1.38 -4.82
N ILE A 273 -12.58 -1.11 -3.89
CA ILE A 273 -12.73 -0.03 -2.91
C ILE A 273 -12.72 1.33 -3.60
N ARG A 274 -11.83 1.54 -4.58
CA ARG A 274 -11.76 2.79 -5.34
C ARG A 274 -13.00 3.00 -6.20
N THR A 275 -13.46 1.98 -6.92
CA THR A 275 -14.70 2.03 -7.70
C THR A 275 -15.89 2.38 -6.82
N ARG A 276 -16.02 1.75 -5.65
CA ARG A 276 -17.10 2.09 -4.70
C ARG A 276 -17.03 3.53 -4.23
N ALA A 277 -15.84 4.02 -3.88
CA ALA A 277 -15.66 5.40 -3.45
C ALA A 277 -16.09 6.40 -4.53
N ILE A 278 -15.74 6.13 -5.79
CA ILE A 278 -16.12 6.95 -6.95
C ILE A 278 -17.65 6.94 -7.14
N VAL A 279 -18.26 5.76 -7.14
CA VAL A 279 -19.72 5.60 -7.33
C VAL A 279 -20.51 6.27 -6.19
N ALA A 280 -20.01 6.22 -4.96
CA ALA A 280 -20.68 6.81 -3.80
C ALA A 280 -20.63 8.34 -3.77
N ARG A 281 -19.67 8.98 -4.47
CA ARG A 281 -19.52 10.44 -4.53
C ARG A 281 -19.04 10.91 -5.92
N PRO A 282 -19.92 10.88 -6.93
CA PRO A 282 -19.57 11.26 -8.29
C PRO A 282 -19.20 12.75 -8.42
N GLU A 283 -19.79 13.63 -7.59
CA GLU A 283 -19.57 15.09 -7.68
C GLU A 283 -18.20 15.57 -7.17
N GLY A 284 -17.49 14.75 -6.40
CA GLY A 284 -16.15 15.09 -5.92
C GLY A 284 -15.06 14.87 -6.98
N PHE A 285 -15.42 14.25 -8.10
CA PHE A 285 -14.49 13.79 -9.11
C PHE A 285 -13.81 14.95 -9.85
N ILE A 286 -12.60 14.70 -10.34
CA ILE A 286 -11.86 15.62 -11.20
C ILE A 286 -12.78 16.02 -12.37
N GLN A 287 -13.30 17.26 -12.38
CA GLN A 287 -14.18 17.79 -13.43
C GLN A 287 -13.61 17.69 -14.86
N SER A 288 -12.34 17.30 -15.00
CA SER A 288 -11.62 17.21 -16.27
C SER A 288 -11.43 15.78 -16.83
N LEU A 289 -11.86 14.72 -16.16
CA LEU A 289 -11.80 13.35 -16.71
C LEU A 289 -13.17 12.68 -16.63
N PRO A 290 -13.65 12.00 -17.68
CA PRO A 290 -14.90 11.26 -17.61
C PRO A 290 -14.77 10.09 -16.60
N ASP A 291 -15.71 9.97 -15.67
CA ASP A 291 -15.76 8.90 -14.65
C ASP A 291 -15.53 7.50 -15.24
N LEU A 292 -16.08 7.28 -16.44
CA LEU A 292 -15.96 6.04 -17.19
C LEU A 292 -14.52 5.68 -17.57
N VAL A 293 -13.67 6.66 -17.90
CA VAL A 293 -12.26 6.44 -18.25
C VAL A 293 -11.48 5.95 -17.03
N VAL A 294 -11.75 6.52 -15.86
CA VAL A 294 -11.06 6.12 -14.62
C VAL A 294 -11.56 4.77 -14.12
N LEU A 295 -12.86 4.50 -14.20
CA LEU A 295 -13.40 3.18 -13.90
C LEU A 295 -12.79 2.10 -14.80
N LEU A 296 -12.67 2.37 -16.11
CA LEU A 296 -12.00 1.47 -17.04
C LEU A 296 -10.53 1.27 -16.67
N LEU A 297 -9.79 2.32 -16.35
CA LEU A 297 -8.37 2.22 -15.98
C LEU A 297 -8.14 1.49 -14.64
N LEU A 298 -9.09 1.54 -13.71
CA LEU A 298 -9.03 0.79 -12.44
C LEU A 298 -9.40 -0.69 -12.61
N ILE A 299 -10.34 -1.01 -13.51
CA ILE A 299 -10.87 -2.37 -13.68
C ILE A 299 -10.09 -3.17 -14.74
N ALA A 300 -9.64 -2.53 -15.83
CA ALA A 300 -8.91 -3.17 -16.93
C ALA A 300 -7.63 -3.94 -16.53
N PRO A 301 -6.88 -3.56 -15.47
CA PRO A 301 -5.74 -4.34 -15.00
C PRO A 301 -6.12 -5.76 -14.54
N LEU A 302 -7.35 -6.00 -14.07
CA LEU A 302 -7.77 -7.31 -13.55
C LEU A 302 -7.79 -8.42 -14.62
N PRO A 303 -8.49 -8.27 -15.76
CA PRO A 303 -8.43 -9.26 -16.83
C PRO A 303 -7.02 -9.35 -17.43
N ALA A 304 -6.29 -8.23 -17.55
CA ALA A 304 -4.93 -8.22 -18.10
C ALA A 304 -3.94 -9.02 -17.23
N LEU A 305 -4.05 -8.89 -15.90
CA LEU A 305 -3.30 -9.69 -14.93
C LEU A 305 -3.64 -11.19 -15.01
N ALA A 306 -4.93 -11.53 -15.11
CA ALA A 306 -5.37 -12.92 -15.19
C ALA A 306 -4.89 -13.61 -16.49
N ILE A 307 -4.95 -12.88 -17.61
CA ILE A 307 -4.47 -13.35 -18.92
C ILE A 307 -2.94 -13.51 -18.90
N ALA A 308 -2.21 -12.52 -18.37
CA ALA A 308 -0.75 -12.58 -18.30
C ALA A 308 -0.25 -13.74 -17.43
N ALA A 309 -0.90 -13.98 -16.28
CA ALA A 309 -0.57 -15.09 -15.41
C ALA A 309 -0.84 -16.46 -16.07
N ARG A 310 -1.94 -16.58 -16.84
CA ARG A 310 -2.28 -17.79 -17.61
C ARG A 310 -1.28 -18.08 -18.72
N HIS A 311 -0.95 -17.08 -19.55
CA HIS A 311 -0.03 -17.27 -20.69
C HIS A 311 1.37 -17.71 -20.28
N ARG A 312 1.87 -17.21 -19.14
CA ARG A 312 3.18 -17.63 -18.65
C ARG A 312 3.16 -19.07 -18.16
N ARG A 313 2.11 -19.48 -17.45
CA ARG A 313 1.93 -20.87 -16.98
C ARG A 313 1.87 -21.87 -18.14
N SER A 314 1.23 -21.51 -19.25
CA SER A 314 1.23 -22.36 -20.45
C SER A 314 2.61 -22.49 -21.09
N ARG A 315 3.43 -21.43 -21.08
CA ARG A 315 4.80 -21.50 -21.61
C ARG A 315 5.71 -22.38 -20.77
N THR A 316 5.63 -22.28 -19.43
CA THR A 316 6.42 -23.13 -18.53
C THR A 316 6.02 -24.62 -18.52
N LEU A 317 4.87 -24.97 -19.10
CA LEU A 317 4.46 -26.37 -19.27
C LEU A 317 4.91 -26.98 -20.62
N LEU A 318 5.37 -26.13 -21.54
CA LEU A 318 5.83 -26.50 -22.88
C LEU A 318 7.36 -26.50 -23.00
N GLU A 319 8.06 -25.91 -22.04
CA GLU A 319 9.52 -25.96 -21.84
C GLU A 319 9.88 -27.08 -20.86
#